data_AF-A0A101J8L5-F1
#
_entry.id   AF-A0A101J8L5-F1
#
_cell.length_a   1.000
_cell.length_b   1.000
_cell.length_c   1.000
_cell.angle_alpha   90.00
_cell.angle_beta   90.00
_cell.angle_gamma   90.00
#
_symmetry.space_group_name_H-M   'P 1'
#
loop_
_entity.id
_entity.type
_entity.pdbx_description
1 polymer ?
#
loop_
_entity_poly.entity_id
_entity_poly.type
_entity_poly.pdbx_seq_one_letter_code
_entity_poly.pdbx_strand_id
1 'polypeptide(L)'
;MRGLLLGGEQALDGAAAGIGPAEVTVHWTTSMGVRHPAGADISVPARPPTAAAPSNTALVHAEAAYGRAVRAAAEYAAAHAAAELVGAEVIGTRHRVRALRRHWIPRLLEALDRAGLALEQAEHEDSVRRRWAARQ
;
A
#
# COMPACT_ATOMS: atom_id res chain seq x y z
N MET A 1 5.11 -33.11 -0.80
CA MET A 1 5.60 -34.10 -1.78
C MET A 1 5.60 -35.53 -1.24
N ARG A 2 6.34 -35.86 -0.16
CA ARG A 2 6.51 -37.27 0.27
C ARG A 2 5.21 -37.99 0.68
N GLY A 3 4.24 -37.30 1.29
CA GLY A 3 2.92 -37.89 1.62
C GLY A 3 2.10 -38.30 0.39
N LEU A 4 2.12 -37.47 -0.66
CA LEU A 4 1.49 -37.77 -1.95
C LEU A 4 2.22 -38.92 -2.67
N LEU A 5 3.55 -38.94 -2.63
CA LEU A 5 4.34 -40.01 -3.24
C LEU A 5 4.08 -41.38 -2.58
N LEU A 6 3.76 -41.41 -1.29
CA LEU A 6 3.53 -42.65 -0.54
C LEU A 6 2.08 -43.12 -0.56
N GLY A 7 1.10 -42.22 -0.61
CA GLY A 7 -0.34 -42.54 -0.56
C GLY A 7 -1.11 -42.31 -1.87
N GLY A 8 -0.51 -41.64 -2.85
CA GLY A 8 -1.22 -41.13 -4.02
C GLY A 8 -2.12 -39.94 -3.69
N GLU A 9 -2.81 -39.44 -4.72
CA GLU A 9 -3.75 -38.30 -4.62
C GLU A 9 -5.00 -38.66 -3.82
N GLN A 10 -5.54 -39.86 -4.00
CA GLN A 10 -6.69 -40.37 -3.26
C GLN A 10 -6.48 -40.38 -1.73
N ALA A 11 -5.25 -40.67 -1.28
CA ALA A 11 -4.90 -40.58 0.13
C ALA A 11 -4.87 -39.14 0.65
N LEU A 12 -4.46 -38.19 -0.18
CA LEU A 12 -4.49 -36.77 0.16
C LEU A 12 -5.94 -36.27 0.22
N ASP A 13 -6.75 -36.58 -0.79
CA ASP A 13 -8.15 -36.18 -0.85
C ASP A 13 -8.95 -36.75 0.32
N GLY A 14 -8.75 -38.04 0.63
CA GLY A 14 -9.35 -38.69 1.79
C GLY A 14 -8.91 -38.05 3.11
N ALA A 15 -7.63 -37.67 3.24
CA ALA A 15 -7.14 -36.98 4.43
C ALA A 15 -7.64 -35.52 4.52
N ALA A 16 -7.88 -34.86 3.39
CA ALA A 16 -8.39 -33.49 3.32
C ALA A 16 -9.92 -33.42 3.54
N ALA A 17 -10.64 -34.51 3.30
CA ALA A 17 -12.07 -34.59 3.51
C ALA A 17 -12.46 -34.25 4.96
N GLY A 18 -13.33 -33.25 5.11
CA GLY A 18 -13.80 -32.78 6.42
C GLY A 18 -12.87 -31.82 7.15
N ILE A 19 -11.74 -31.41 6.56
CA ILE A 19 -10.94 -30.30 7.10
C ILE A 19 -11.59 -28.97 6.70
N GLY A 20 -11.81 -28.10 7.69
CA GLY A 20 -12.31 -26.75 7.46
C GLY A 20 -11.24 -25.81 6.87
N PRO A 21 -11.64 -24.74 6.18
CA PRO A 21 -10.71 -23.75 5.66
C PRO A 21 -10.00 -22.99 6.80
N ALA A 22 -8.81 -22.47 6.51
CA ALA A 22 -8.20 -21.45 7.36
C ALA A 22 -8.93 -20.12 7.16
N GLU A 23 -9.24 -19.44 8.26
CA GLU A 23 -9.87 -18.12 8.22
C GLU A 23 -8.81 -17.04 8.43
N VAL A 24 -8.88 -16.00 7.60
CA VAL A 24 -7.96 -14.85 7.67
C VAL A 24 -8.79 -13.57 7.78
N THR A 25 -8.52 -12.82 8.84
CA THR A 25 -9.11 -11.50 9.07
C THR A 25 -8.03 -10.45 8.91
N VAL A 26 -8.20 -9.57 7.94
CA VAL A 26 -7.25 -8.48 7.69
C VAL A 26 -7.70 -7.23 8.43
N HIS A 27 -6.82 -6.70 9.26
CA HIS A 27 -7.03 -5.43 9.95
C HIS A 27 -6.53 -4.29 9.08
N TRP A 28 -7.30 -3.23 8.95
CA TRP A 28 -6.99 -2.11 8.07
C TRP A 28 -6.74 -0.84 8.87
N THR A 29 -5.81 -0.03 8.39
CA THR A 29 -5.54 1.31 8.90
C THR A 29 -5.29 2.28 7.75
N THR A 30 -5.16 3.56 8.09
CA THR A 30 -4.85 4.62 7.13
C THR A 30 -3.66 5.40 7.63
N SER A 31 -2.60 5.46 6.82
CA SER A 31 -1.40 6.27 7.07
C SER A 31 -1.13 7.14 5.85
N MET A 32 -0.76 8.41 6.06
CA MET A 32 -0.47 9.34 4.95
C MET A 32 -1.61 9.45 3.92
N GLY A 33 -2.86 9.24 4.33
CA GLY A 33 -4.03 9.24 3.44
C GLY A 33 -4.22 7.95 2.61
N VAL A 34 -3.36 6.94 2.79
CA VAL A 34 -3.44 5.64 2.10
C VAL A 34 -4.00 4.60 3.05
N ARG A 35 -5.05 3.90 2.60
CA ARG A 35 -5.60 2.74 3.31
C ARG A 35 -4.76 1.51 3.01
N HIS A 36 -4.24 0.85 4.05
CA HIS A 36 -3.39 -0.33 3.92
C HIS A 36 -3.64 -1.33 5.06
N PRO A 37 -3.23 -2.61 4.92
CA PRO A 37 -3.30 -3.56 6.02
C PRO A 37 -2.42 -3.10 7.20
N ALA A 38 -2.96 -3.19 8.41
CA ALA A 38 -2.22 -3.04 9.66
C ALA A 38 -1.64 -4.38 10.14
N GLY A 39 -2.29 -5.48 9.77
CA GLY A 39 -1.93 -6.84 10.14
C GLY A 39 -3.00 -7.82 9.67
N ALA A 40 -2.78 -9.11 9.92
CA ALA A 40 -3.76 -10.15 9.66
C ALA A 40 -3.78 -11.13 10.84
N ASP A 41 -4.98 -11.45 11.32
CA ASP A 41 -5.20 -12.58 12.20
C ASP A 41 -5.55 -13.80 11.36
N ILE A 42 -4.98 -14.95 11.73
CA ILE A 42 -5.22 -16.20 11.03
C ILE A 42 -5.56 -17.32 12.01
N SER A 43 -6.67 -17.98 11.74
CA SER A 43 -7.10 -19.19 12.41
C SER A 43 -6.97 -20.36 11.45
N VAL A 44 -6.02 -21.26 11.74
CA VAL A 44 -5.94 -22.56 11.06
C VAL A 44 -6.61 -23.58 11.97
N PRO A 45 -7.79 -24.13 11.60
CA PRO A 45 -8.49 -25.06 12.45
C PRO A 45 -7.65 -26.32 12.65
N ALA A 46 -7.66 -26.85 13.87
CA ALA A 46 -7.14 -28.20 14.10
C ALA A 46 -8.03 -29.21 13.39
N ARG A 47 -7.45 -30.34 12.97
CA ARG A 47 -8.21 -31.47 12.42
C ARG A 47 -9.31 -31.89 13.41
N PRO A 48 -10.58 -31.91 12.98
CA PRO A 48 -11.65 -32.36 13.85
C PRO A 48 -11.55 -33.87 14.09
N PRO A 49 -11.98 -34.39 15.26
CA PRO A 49 -11.93 -35.82 15.58
C PRO A 49 -12.75 -36.69 14.62
N THR A 50 -13.71 -36.09 13.91
CA THR A 50 -14.58 -36.74 12.93
C THR A 50 -13.97 -36.83 11.53
N ALA A 51 -12.87 -36.12 11.26
CA ALA A 51 -12.19 -36.22 9.97
C ALA A 51 -11.38 -37.51 9.87
N ALA A 52 -11.27 -38.04 8.65
CA ALA A 52 -10.47 -39.23 8.39
C ALA A 52 -9.01 -39.02 8.83
N ALA A 53 -8.40 -40.04 9.44
CA ALA A 53 -7.00 -39.97 9.78
C ALA A 53 -6.13 -40.00 8.51
N PRO A 54 -5.01 -39.24 8.47
CA PRO A 54 -4.06 -39.35 7.37
C PRO A 54 -3.54 -40.77 7.22
N SER A 55 -3.53 -41.31 6.00
CA SER A 55 -3.13 -42.70 5.72
C SER A 55 -1.63 -42.95 5.85
N ASN A 56 -0.82 -41.90 6.00
CA ASN A 56 0.61 -42.02 6.26
C ASN A 56 1.15 -40.85 7.12
N THR A 57 2.27 -41.08 7.80
CA THR A 57 2.91 -40.11 8.70
C THR A 57 3.43 -38.86 7.97
N ALA A 58 3.80 -38.98 6.70
CA ALA A 58 4.26 -37.84 5.91
C ALA A 58 3.13 -36.82 5.65
N LEU A 59 1.87 -37.25 5.57
CA LEU A 59 0.71 -36.36 5.51
C LEU A 59 0.46 -35.64 6.84
N VAL A 60 0.69 -36.29 7.99
CA VAL A 60 0.61 -35.65 9.32
C VAL A 60 1.64 -34.51 9.43
N HIS A 61 2.89 -34.76 9.02
CA HIS A 61 3.91 -33.71 9.03
C HIS A 61 3.64 -32.61 8.02
N ALA A 62 3.10 -32.96 6.85
CA ALA A 62 2.72 -31.98 5.84
C ALA A 62 1.63 -31.04 6.37
N GLU A 63 0.58 -31.56 7.00
CA GLU A 63 -0.50 -30.76 7.59
C GLU A 63 0.04 -29.73 8.59
N ALA A 64 0.88 -30.16 9.54
CA ALA A 64 1.49 -29.26 10.52
C ALA A 64 2.43 -28.22 9.86
N ALA A 65 3.19 -28.61 8.83
CA ALA A 65 4.09 -27.72 8.13
C ALA A 65 3.33 -26.66 7.32
N TYR A 66 2.29 -27.06 6.57
CA TYR A 66 1.44 -26.14 5.83
C TYR A 66 0.65 -25.24 6.77
N GLY A 67 0.16 -25.73 7.91
CA GLY A 67 -0.47 -24.90 8.93
C GLY A 67 0.43 -23.75 9.42
N ARG A 68 1.73 -24.01 9.63
CA ARG A 68 2.70 -22.95 9.95
C ARG A 68 2.99 -22.04 8.76
N ALA A 69 3.10 -22.61 7.56
CA ALA A 69 3.39 -21.85 6.35
C ALA A 69 2.27 -20.84 6.02
N VAL A 70 1.00 -21.24 6.13
CA VAL A 70 -0.13 -20.32 5.88
C VAL A 70 -0.17 -19.20 6.93
N ARG A 71 0.17 -19.49 8.20
CA ARG A 71 0.27 -18.44 9.23
C ARG A 71 1.32 -17.39 8.89
N ALA A 72 2.55 -17.83 8.58
CA ALA A 72 3.62 -16.94 8.18
C ALA A 72 3.29 -16.19 6.87
N ALA A 73 2.62 -16.84 5.92
CA ALA A 73 2.22 -16.23 4.66
C ALA A 73 1.20 -15.11 4.85
N ALA A 74 0.23 -15.27 5.77
CA ALA A 74 -0.76 -14.23 6.06
C ALA A 74 -0.11 -12.98 6.67
N GLU A 75 0.78 -13.17 7.66
CA GLU A 75 1.55 -12.08 8.27
C GLU A 75 2.42 -11.35 7.23
N TYR A 76 3.15 -12.12 6.43
CA TYR A 76 3.99 -11.58 5.36
C TYR A 76 3.17 -10.81 4.33
N ALA A 77 2.06 -11.36 3.86
CA ALA A 77 1.22 -10.72 2.85
C ALA A 77 0.66 -9.38 3.33
N ALA A 78 0.22 -9.29 4.60
CA ALA A 78 -0.25 -8.04 5.20
C ALA A 78 0.88 -6.99 5.26
N ALA A 79 2.06 -7.38 5.77
CA ALA A 79 3.20 -6.48 5.87
C ALA A 79 3.72 -6.03 4.50
N HIS A 80 3.80 -6.95 3.53
CA HIS A 80 4.27 -6.68 2.18
C HIS A 80 3.31 -5.73 1.44
N ALA A 81 2.00 -6.00 1.49
CA ALA A 81 1.00 -5.12 0.89
C ALA A 81 1.01 -3.71 1.52
N ALA A 82 1.20 -3.62 2.84
CA ALA A 82 1.34 -2.33 3.51
C ALA A 82 2.59 -1.56 3.03
N ALA A 83 3.73 -2.24 2.93
CA ALA A 83 4.97 -1.65 2.46
C ALA A 83 4.86 -1.13 1.01
N GLU A 84 4.25 -1.90 0.12
CA GLU A 84 4.03 -1.50 -1.27
C GLU A 84 3.14 -0.25 -1.37
N LEU A 85 1.98 -0.26 -0.70
CA LEU A 85 1.01 0.83 -0.76
C LEU A 85 1.56 2.14 -0.16
N VAL A 86 2.16 2.06 1.02
CA VAL A 86 2.75 3.25 1.67
C VAL A 86 4.00 3.71 0.93
N GLY A 87 4.82 2.77 0.44
CA GLY A 87 6.02 3.08 -0.34
C GLY A 87 5.70 3.85 -1.62
N ALA A 88 4.67 3.43 -2.36
CA ALA A 88 4.19 4.12 -3.55
C ALA A 88 3.79 5.57 -3.25
N GLU A 89 3.07 5.81 -2.15
CA GLU A 89 2.66 7.17 -1.77
C GLU A 89 3.84 8.04 -1.32
N VAL A 90 4.82 7.47 -0.62
CA VAL A 90 6.06 8.19 -0.27
C VAL A 90 6.80 8.65 -1.53
N ILE A 91 6.89 7.79 -2.55
CA ILE A 91 7.51 8.13 -3.84
C ILE A 91 6.69 9.22 -4.54
N GLY A 92 5.36 9.09 -4.60
CA GLY A 92 4.46 10.08 -5.19
C GLY A 92 4.58 11.45 -4.50
N THR A 93 4.65 11.46 -3.17
CA THR A 93 4.86 12.68 -2.37
C THR A 93 6.23 13.30 -2.67
N ARG A 94 7.30 12.50 -2.75
CA ARG A 94 8.65 13.00 -3.11
C ARG A 94 8.67 13.64 -4.49
N HIS A 95 8.01 13.04 -5.49
CA HIS A 95 7.89 13.60 -6.82
C HIS A 95 7.13 14.93 -6.80
N ARG A 96 5.98 14.99 -6.11
CA ARG A 96 5.20 16.23 -5.94
C ARG A 96 6.00 17.34 -5.28
N VAL A 97 6.70 17.05 -4.18
CA VAL A 97 7.56 18.02 -3.48
C VAL A 97 8.68 18.51 -4.41
N ARG A 98 9.29 17.61 -5.18
CA ARG A 98 10.34 17.99 -6.14
C ARG A 98 9.81 18.88 -7.25
N ALA A 99 8.65 18.58 -7.82
CA ALA A 99 8.01 19.41 -8.84
C ALA A 99 7.67 20.79 -8.28
N LEU A 100 7.07 20.85 -7.08
CA LEU A 100 6.75 22.12 -6.43
C LEU A 100 8.00 22.99 -6.24
N ARG A 101 9.06 22.41 -5.67
CA ARG A 101 10.32 23.13 -5.41
C ARG A 101 11.05 23.58 -6.67
N ARG A 102 11.13 22.71 -7.68
CA ARG A 102 11.98 22.95 -8.85
C ARG A 102 11.29 23.69 -9.98
N HIS A 103 9.96 23.67 -10.04
CA HIS A 103 9.22 24.19 -11.17
C HIS A 103 8.16 25.20 -10.74
N TRP A 104 7.26 24.82 -9.84
CA TRP A 104 6.10 25.66 -9.53
C TRP A 104 6.47 26.90 -8.72
N ILE A 105 7.26 26.74 -7.65
CA ILE A 105 7.67 27.86 -6.81
C ILE A 105 8.47 28.90 -7.63
N PRO A 106 9.53 28.52 -8.38
CA PRO A 106 10.25 29.48 -9.22
C PRO A 106 9.35 30.19 -10.22
N ARG A 107 8.48 29.46 -10.92
CA ARG A 107 7.56 30.04 -11.92
C ARG A 107 6.58 31.04 -11.30
N LEU A 108 6.09 30.75 -10.09
CA LEU A 108 5.21 31.64 -9.36
C LEU A 108 5.94 32.90 -8.88
N LEU A 109 7.20 32.78 -8.46
CA LEU A 109 8.04 33.93 -8.11
C LEU A 109 8.32 34.82 -9.33
N GLU A 110 8.63 34.23 -10.49
CA GLU A 110 8.81 34.98 -11.74
C GLU A 110 7.52 35.67 -12.21
N ALA A 111 6.36 35.04 -11.98
CA ALA A 111 5.07 35.66 -12.28
C ALA A 111 4.77 36.83 -11.34
N LEU A 112 5.12 36.69 -10.06
CA LEU A 112 4.97 37.75 -9.07
C LEU A 112 5.87 38.95 -9.39
N ASP A 113 7.14 38.71 -9.73
CA ASP A 113 8.10 39.76 -10.09
C ASP A 113 7.63 40.56 -11.32
N ARG A 114 7.19 39.87 -12.38
CA ARG A 114 6.63 40.53 -13.58
C ARG A 114 5.39 41.36 -13.28
N ALA A 115 4.51 40.88 -12.41
CA ALA A 115 3.34 41.64 -11.99
C ALA A 115 3.75 42.91 -11.20
N GLY A 116 4.78 42.80 -10.35
CA GLY A 116 5.36 43.94 -9.64
C GLY A 116 5.88 45.01 -10.59
N LEU A 117 6.74 44.63 -11.55
CA LEU A 117 7.28 45.56 -12.55
C LEU A 117 6.19 46.23 -13.39
N ALA A 118 5.15 45.48 -13.79
CA ALA A 118 4.05 46.03 -14.55
C ALA A 118 3.25 47.08 -13.74
N LEU A 119 3.09 46.86 -12.43
CA LEU A 119 2.44 47.82 -11.55
C LEU A 119 3.28 49.09 -11.39
N GLU A 120 4.57 48.95 -11.12
CA GLU A 120 5.50 50.09 -11.00
C GLU A 120 5.50 50.96 -12.27
N GLN A 121 5.47 50.31 -13.45
CA GLN A 121 5.36 51.01 -14.72
C GLN A 121 4.04 51.78 -14.87
N ALA A 122 2.91 51.14 -14.53
CA ALA A 122 1.60 51.79 -14.60
C ALA A 122 1.49 52.99 -13.64
N GLU A 123 2.04 52.86 -12.42
CA GLU A 123 2.12 53.95 -11.44
C GLU A 123 3.00 55.10 -11.94
N HIS A 124 4.13 54.79 -12.58
CA HIS A 124 4.99 55.80 -13.19
C HIS A 124 4.24 56.58 -14.27
N GLU A 125 3.56 55.88 -15.18
CA GLU A 125 2.77 56.49 -16.26
C GLU A 125 1.63 57.36 -15.73
N ASP A 126 0.92 56.90 -14.69
CA ASP A 126 -0.11 57.68 -14.01
C ASP A 126 0.46 58.96 -13.39
N SER A 127 1.63 58.88 -12.75
CA SER A 127 2.28 60.04 -12.13
C SER A 127 2.69 61.09 -13.18
N VAL A 128 3.16 60.66 -14.35
CA VAL A 128 3.50 61.53 -15.48
C VAL A 128 2.24 62.21 -16.00
N ARG A 129 1.16 61.45 -16.22
CA ARG A 129 -0.14 61.97 -16.68
C ARG A 129 -0.70 63.03 -15.73
N ARG A 130 -0.66 62.79 -14.42
CA ARG A 130 -1.12 63.76 -13.41
C ARG A 130 -0.27 65.05 -13.40
N ARG A 131 1.06 64.92 -13.52
CA ARG A 131 1.96 66.09 -13.59
C ARG A 131 1.71 66.96 -14.81
N TRP A 132 1.38 66.37 -15.95
CA TRP A 132 1.06 67.12 -17.16
C TRP A 132 -0.30 67.81 -17.06
N ALA A 133 -1.32 67.14 -16.52
CA ALA A 133 -2.63 67.74 -16.29
C ALA A 133 -2.59 68.93 -15.32
N ALA A 134 -1.70 68.91 -14.33
CA ALA A 134 -1.52 70.03 -13.38
C ALA A 134 -0.73 71.24 -13.94
N ARG A 135 -0.15 71.12 -15.15
CA ARG A 135 0.60 72.20 -15.82
C ARG A 135 -0.21 72.89 -16.94
N GLN A 136 -1.41 72.39 -17.25
CA GLN A 136 -2.41 73.09 -18.06
C GLN A 136 -3.34 73.88 -17.14
#